data_AF-V7FE34-F1
#
_entry.id   AF-V7FE34-F1
#
_cell.length_a   1.000
_cell.length_b   1.000
_cell.length_c   1.000
_cell.angle_alpha   90.00
_cell.angle_beta   90.00
_cell.angle_gamma   90.00
#
_symmetry.space_group_name_H-M   'P 1'
#
loop_
_entity.id
_entity.type
_entity.pdbx_description
1 polymer ?
#
loop_
_entity_poly.entity_id
_entity_poly.type
_entity_poly.pdbx_seq_one_letter_code
_entity_poly.pdbx_strand_id
1 'polypeptide(L)'
;MGVVAYEISKLKPSSIHGIDIAKPHIETAKMLLSGSPVHARFDRLNLGSRRLGNILLPKYDIVLLLAVYQHMQRNIGPGKARRVLSNIVRRTSNVVARVPPGTDGEFIETLSDEGFQVKSTHTSPLGSHVLVLEKPAFGNPQP
;
A
#
# COMPACT_ATOMS: atom_id res chain seq x y z
N MET A 1 9.24 2.29 5.27
CA MET A 1 8.56 0.98 5.34
C MET A 1 8.83 0.24 6.66
N GLY A 2 10.09 -0.06 7.01
CA GLY A 2 10.45 -0.94 8.13
C GLY A 2 9.88 -0.57 9.50
N VAL A 3 9.92 0.71 9.89
CA VAL A 3 9.39 1.17 11.19
C VAL A 3 7.88 0.95 11.30
N VAL A 4 7.11 1.29 10.26
CA VAL A 4 5.65 1.10 10.26
C VAL A 4 5.30 -0.39 10.30
N ALA A 5 6.02 -1.21 9.54
CA ALA A 5 5.86 -2.67 9.60
C ALA A 5 6.14 -3.23 10.99
N TYR A 6 7.17 -2.74 11.69
CA TYR A 6 7.48 -3.14 13.05
C TYR A 6 6.37 -2.77 14.03
N GLU A 7 5.85 -1.54 13.98
CA GLU A 7 4.73 -1.12 14.83
C GLU A 7 3.47 -1.96 14.59
N ILE A 8 3.14 -2.23 13.33
CA ILE A 8 2.02 -3.12 12.98
C ILE A 8 2.24 -4.55 13.48
N SER A 9 3.49 -5.04 13.46
CA SER A 9 3.80 -6.40 13.92
C SER A 9 3.43 -6.64 15.39
N LYS A 10 3.37 -5.59 16.22
CA LYS A 10 2.91 -5.67 17.62
C LYS A 10 1.45 -6.05 17.75
N LEU A 11 0.64 -5.80 16.72
CA LEU A 11 -0.76 -6.24 16.62
C LEU A 11 -0.88 -7.71 16.18
N LYS A 12 0.25 -8.39 15.96
CA LYS A 12 0.35 -9.81 15.60
C LYS A 12 -0.48 -10.21 14.35
N PRO A 13 -0.37 -9.50 13.22
CA PRO A 13 -0.94 -10.00 11.97
C PRO A 13 -0.31 -11.35 11.60
N SER A 14 -1.02 -12.15 10.81
CA SER A 14 -0.51 -13.44 10.34
C SER A 14 0.74 -13.28 9.47
N SER A 15 0.81 -12.21 8.66
CA SER A 15 1.95 -11.91 7.81
C SER A 15 2.07 -10.43 7.48
N ILE A 16 3.30 -10.01 7.12
CA ILE A 16 3.60 -8.71 6.54
C ILE A 16 4.42 -8.94 5.27
N HIS A 17 4.00 -8.31 4.16
CA HIS A 17 4.75 -8.31 2.91
C HIS A 17 5.14 -6.87 2.55
N GLY A 18 6.44 -6.57 2.65
CA GLY A 18 6.98 -5.27 2.28
C GLY A 18 7.75 -5.31 0.96
N ILE A 19 7.61 -4.26 0.16
CA ILE A 19 8.33 -4.09 -1.10
C ILE A 19 9.00 -2.71 -1.09
N ASP A 20 10.29 -2.67 -1.37
CA ASP A 20 11.06 -1.44 -1.51
C ASP A 20 12.10 -1.60 -2.63
N ILE A 21 12.55 -0.51 -3.24
CA ILE A 21 13.59 -0.55 -4.26
C ILE A 21 14.99 -0.53 -3.63
N ALA A 22 15.14 0.11 -2.47
CA ALA A 22 16.42 0.32 -1.83
C ALA A 22 16.82 -0.88 -0.97
N LYS A 23 17.96 -1.50 -1.29
CA LYS A 23 18.52 -2.62 -0.51
C LYS A 23 18.67 -2.28 0.99
N PRO A 24 19.20 -1.11 1.38
CA PRO A 24 19.31 -0.75 2.80
C PRO A 24 17.96 -0.77 3.53
N HIS A 25 16.88 -0.30 2.89
CA HIS A 25 15.55 -0.31 3.52
C HIS A 25 15.04 -1.73 3.79
N ILE A 26 15.31 -2.67 2.87
CA ILE A 26 14.95 -4.09 3.03
C ILE A 26 15.74 -4.72 4.17
N GLU A 27 17.05 -4.46 4.24
CA GLU A 27 17.91 -4.99 5.30
C GLU A 27 17.51 -4.46 6.67
N THR A 28 17.29 -3.14 6.79
CA THR A 28 16.80 -2.53 8.03
C THR A 28 15.44 -3.08 8.44
N ALA A 29 14.50 -3.27 7.51
CA ALA A 29 13.20 -3.84 7.83
C ALA A 29 13.31 -5.28 8.36
N LYS A 30 14.17 -6.11 7.74
CA LYS A 30 14.45 -7.47 8.23
C LYS A 30 15.07 -7.46 9.63
N MET A 31 16.01 -6.55 9.91
CA MET A 31 16.61 -6.41 11.23
C MET A 31 15.58 -6.01 12.30
N LEU A 32 14.74 -5.01 12.02
CA LEU A 32 13.70 -4.55 12.94
C LEU A 32 12.71 -5.66 13.31
N LEU A 33 12.40 -6.55 12.37
CA LEU A 33 11.46 -7.66 12.58
C LEU A 33 12.14 -8.98 13.00
N SER A 34 13.46 -9.01 13.20
CA SER A 34 14.21 -10.24 13.52
C SER A 34 13.76 -10.95 14.81
N GLY A 35 13.19 -10.21 15.77
CA GLY A 35 12.60 -10.75 16.99
C GLY A 35 11.06 -10.82 16.99
N SER A 36 10.41 -10.49 15.87
CA SER A 36 8.95 -10.52 15.78
C SER A 36 8.47 -11.94 15.43
N PRO A 37 7.41 -12.46 16.08
CA PRO A 37 6.83 -13.75 15.72
C PRO A 37 6.02 -13.71 14.41
N VAL A 38 5.82 -12.53 13.82
CA VAL A 38 5.06 -12.33 12.58
C VAL A 38 5.83 -12.84 11.38
N HIS A 39 5.18 -13.58 10.49
CA HIS A 39 5.78 -13.99 9.22
C HIS A 39 6.00 -12.77 8.31
N ALA A 40 7.25 -12.29 8.24
CA ALA A 40 7.60 -11.10 7.48
C ALA A 40 8.43 -11.44 6.23
N ARG A 41 7.92 -11.02 5.06
CA ARG A 41 8.62 -11.13 3.77
C ARG A 41 8.92 -9.73 3.25
N PHE A 42 10.16 -9.50 2.83
CA PHE A 42 10.60 -8.23 2.26
C PHE A 42 11.33 -8.44 0.94
N ASP A 43 10.74 -7.94 -0.15
CA ASP A 43 11.25 -8.07 -1.51
C ASP A 43 11.84 -6.76 -2.04
N ARG A 44 13.06 -6.84 -2.59
CA ARG A 44 13.67 -5.71 -3.28
C ARG A 44 13.18 -5.65 -4.72
N LEU A 45 12.27 -4.72 -5.04
CA LEU A 45 11.72 -4.60 -6.38
C LEU A 45 11.30 -3.16 -6.71
N ASN A 46 11.56 -2.74 -7.95
CA ASN A 46 10.89 -1.57 -8.53
C ASN A 46 9.44 -1.95 -8.89
N LEU A 47 8.45 -1.21 -8.40
CA LEU A 47 7.02 -1.50 -8.65
C LEU A 47 6.63 -1.47 -10.15
N GLY A 48 7.40 -0.79 -11.00
CA GLY A 48 7.21 -0.85 -12.46
C GLY A 48 7.80 -2.09 -13.13
N SER A 49 8.39 -3.01 -12.38
CA SER A 49 8.98 -4.25 -12.90
C SER A 49 7.92 -5.23 -13.37
N ARG A 50 8.21 -5.93 -14.48
CA ARG A 50 7.36 -7.03 -14.97
C ARG A 50 7.23 -8.18 -13.98
N ARG A 51 8.18 -8.30 -13.03
CA ARG A 51 8.17 -9.33 -11.98
C ARG A 51 7.18 -9.04 -10.85
N LEU A 52 6.60 -7.84 -10.77
CA LEU A 52 5.73 -7.45 -9.65
C LEU A 52 4.57 -8.44 -9.46
N GLY A 53 3.89 -8.82 -10.55
CA GLY A 53 2.76 -9.75 -10.48
C GLY A 53 3.12 -11.11 -9.86
N ASN A 54 4.36 -11.57 -10.05
CA ASN A 54 4.82 -12.88 -9.55
C ASN A 54 5.22 -12.85 -8.08
N ILE A 55 5.51 -11.68 -7.52
CA ILE A 55 5.87 -11.55 -6.11
C ILE A 55 4.67 -11.25 -5.22
N LEU A 56 3.64 -10.59 -5.77
CA LEU A 56 2.44 -10.24 -5.03
C LEU A 56 1.62 -11.49 -4.70
N LEU A 57 1.18 -11.60 -3.45
CA LEU A 57 0.19 -12.58 -3.05
C LEU A 57 -1.15 -12.33 -3.77
N PRO A 58 -1.99 -13.37 -3.94
CA PRO A 58 -3.31 -13.23 -4.56
C PRO A 58 -4.24 -12.26 -3.81
N LYS A 59 -4.13 -12.18 -2.48
CA LYS A 59 -4.99 -11.37 -1.62
C LYS A 59 -4.22 -10.78 -0.43
N TYR A 60 -4.63 -9.59 -0.01
CA TYR A 60 -4.21 -8.91 1.21
C TYR A 60 -5.43 -8.33 1.93
N ASP A 61 -5.45 -8.38 3.26
CA ASP A 61 -6.53 -7.74 4.04
C ASP A 61 -6.42 -6.22 4.00
N ILE A 62 -5.19 -5.70 4.00
CA ILE A 62 -4.87 -4.28 3.94
C ILE A 62 -3.64 -4.06 3.04
N VAL A 63 -3.70 -3.05 2.17
CA VAL A 63 -2.54 -2.52 1.43
C VAL A 63 -2.17 -1.14 1.97
N LEU A 64 -0.89 -0.96 2.30
CA LEU A 64 -0.34 0.32 2.77
C LEU A 64 0.46 1.02 1.67
N LEU A 65 0.05 2.23 1.29
CA LEU A 65 0.68 3.06 0.25
C LEU A 65 1.20 4.35 0.87
N LEU A 66 2.33 4.28 1.56
CA LEU A 66 2.87 5.43 2.29
C LEU A 66 3.77 6.27 1.40
N ALA A 67 3.22 7.34 0.82
CA ALA A 67 3.91 8.23 -0.11
C ALA A 67 4.45 7.50 -1.36
N VAL A 68 3.80 6.41 -1.81
CA VAL A 68 4.31 5.57 -2.89
C VAL A 68 3.89 6.07 -4.28
N TYR A 69 2.64 6.50 -4.43
CA TYR A 69 2.05 6.74 -5.76
C TYR A 69 2.75 7.87 -6.53
N GLN A 70 3.04 8.99 -5.88
CA GLN A 70 3.75 10.11 -6.50
C GLN A 70 5.19 9.74 -6.91
N HIS A 71 5.83 8.79 -6.23
CA HIS A 71 7.13 8.28 -6.67
C HIS A 71 6.99 7.35 -7.88
N MET A 72 5.92 6.56 -7.95
CA MET A 72 5.62 5.77 -9.15
C MET A 72 5.38 6.67 -10.35
N GLN A 73 4.55 7.71 -10.24
CA GLN A 73 4.28 8.63 -11.33
C GLN A 73 5.56 9.26 -11.88
N ARG A 74 6.45 9.74 -10.99
CA ARG A 74 7.74 10.33 -11.37
C ARG A 74 8.70 9.34 -12.03
N ASN A 75 8.76 8.10 -11.54
CA ASN A 75 9.78 7.14 -11.96
C ASN A 75 9.38 6.30 -13.18
N ILE A 76 8.09 6.00 -13.33
CA ILE A 76 7.60 5.06 -14.36
C ILE A 76 6.50 5.65 -15.25
N GLY A 77 6.14 6.91 -15.04
CA GLY A 77 5.11 7.64 -15.77
C GLY A 77 3.68 7.38 -15.26
N PRO A 78 2.76 8.33 -15.39
CA PRO A 78 1.43 8.29 -14.80
C PRO A 78 0.58 7.10 -15.28
N GLY A 79 0.52 6.85 -16.59
CA GLY A 79 -0.28 5.74 -17.13
C GLY A 79 0.20 4.36 -16.68
N LYS A 80 1.52 4.17 -16.50
CA LYS A 80 2.05 2.91 -15.95
C LYS A 80 1.87 2.84 -14.44
N ALA A 81 2.01 3.96 -13.73
CA ALA A 81 1.75 4.05 -12.30
C ALA A 81 0.30 3.67 -11.97
N ARG A 82 -0.68 4.19 -12.72
CA ARG A 82 -2.10 3.83 -12.59
C ARG A 82 -2.32 2.32 -12.76
N ARG A 83 -1.79 1.72 -13.83
CA ARG A 83 -1.90 0.26 -14.06
C ARG A 83 -1.28 -0.58 -12.94
N VAL A 84 -0.11 -0.17 -12.44
CA VAL A 84 0.56 -0.85 -11.32
C VAL A 84 -0.24 -0.72 -10.04
N LEU A 85 -0.76 0.48 -9.75
CA LEU A 85 -1.62 0.74 -8.59
C LEU A 85 -2.88 -0.12 -8.64
N SER A 86 -3.61 -0.12 -9.76
CA SER A 86 -4.77 -1.00 -9.99
C SER A 86 -4.46 -2.47 -9.73
N ASN A 87 -3.34 -3.00 -10.25
CA ASN A 87 -2.95 -4.40 -10.02
C ASN A 87 -2.68 -4.72 -8.54
N ILE A 88 -2.15 -3.77 -7.78
CA ILE A 88 -1.93 -3.93 -6.34
C ILE A 88 -3.27 -3.88 -5.59
N VAL A 89 -4.10 -2.85 -5.81
CA VAL A 89 -5.31 -2.61 -5.00
C VAL A 89 -6.43 -3.61 -5.29
N ARG A 90 -6.48 -4.22 -6.49
CA ARG A 90 -7.44 -5.31 -6.81
C ARG A 90 -7.32 -6.53 -5.89
N ARG A 91 -6.22 -6.66 -5.15
CA ARG A 91 -5.94 -7.78 -4.25
C ARG A 91 -6.41 -7.51 -2.83
N THR A 92 -7.05 -6.37 -2.57
CA THR A 92 -7.54 -6.00 -1.24
C THR A 92 -8.88 -5.29 -1.32
N SER A 93 -9.55 -5.19 -0.19
CA SER A 93 -10.70 -4.30 0.00
C SER A 93 -10.37 -3.10 0.87
N ASN A 94 -9.18 -3.02 1.46
CA ASN A 94 -8.78 -1.91 2.34
C ASN A 94 -7.43 -1.33 1.92
N VAL A 95 -7.40 -0.03 1.70
CA VAL A 95 -6.17 0.71 1.41
C VAL A 95 -5.99 1.81 2.44
N VAL A 96 -4.79 1.88 3.03
CA VAL A 96 -4.37 3.05 3.80
C VAL A 96 -3.24 3.71 3.05
N ALA A 97 -3.45 4.96 2.65
CA ALA A 97 -2.51 5.68 1.82
C ALA A 97 -2.09 6.99 2.49
N ARG A 98 -0.80 7.30 2.45
CA ARG A 98 -0.30 8.65 2.73
C ARG A 98 -0.07 9.34 1.41
N VAL A 99 -0.75 10.46 1.18
CA VAL A 99 -0.64 11.24 -0.05
C VAL A 99 -0.27 12.68 0.30
N PRO A 100 0.67 13.32 -0.42
CA PRO A 100 0.94 14.74 -0.26
C PRO A 100 -0.31 15.59 -0.55
N PRO A 101 -0.55 16.69 0.19
CA PRO A 101 -1.64 17.62 -0.10
C PRO A 101 -1.60 18.10 -1.55
N GLY A 102 -2.75 18.17 -2.21
CA GLY A 102 -2.88 18.62 -3.60
C GLY A 102 -2.52 17.57 -4.65
N THR A 103 -2.15 16.35 -4.25
CA THR A 103 -1.90 15.21 -5.16
C THR A 103 -2.82 14.02 -4.91
N ASP A 104 -3.78 14.18 -4.01
CA ASP A 104 -4.77 13.21 -3.58
C ASP A 104 -5.90 13.00 -4.58
N GLY A 105 -6.27 14.02 -5.36
CA GLY A 105 -7.35 13.92 -6.37
C GLY A 105 -7.16 12.77 -7.36
N GLU A 106 -6.05 12.73 -8.10
CA GLU A 106 -5.77 11.68 -9.10
C GLU A 106 -5.63 10.29 -8.45
N PHE A 107 -5.07 10.24 -7.23
CA PHE A 107 -4.96 8.99 -6.47
C PHE A 107 -6.35 8.46 -6.10
N ILE A 108 -7.22 9.31 -5.55
CA ILE A 108 -8.59 8.97 -5.17
C ILE A 108 -9.41 8.59 -6.41
N GLU A 109 -9.26 9.30 -7.52
CA GLU A 109 -9.93 8.97 -8.80
C GLU A 109 -9.51 7.56 -9.26
N THR A 110 -8.21 7.26 -9.27
CA THR A 110 -7.70 5.95 -9.66
C THR A 110 -8.25 4.81 -8.78
N LEU A 111 -8.39 5.04 -7.48
CA LEU A 111 -8.97 4.03 -6.57
C LEU A 111 -10.49 3.95 -6.70
N SER A 112 -11.17 5.07 -6.97
CA SER A 112 -12.61 5.10 -7.23
C SER A 112 -12.99 4.26 -8.44
N ASP A 113 -12.19 4.29 -9.51
CA ASP A 113 -12.40 3.43 -10.69
C ASP A 113 -12.29 1.92 -10.38
N GLU A 114 -11.54 1.58 -9.33
CA GLU A 114 -11.43 0.21 -8.83
C GLU A 114 -12.51 -0.13 -7.78
N GLY A 115 -13.43 0.80 -7.51
CA GLY A 115 -14.58 0.65 -6.62
C GLY A 115 -14.33 1.02 -5.17
N PHE A 116 -13.20 1.68 -4.87
CA PHE A 116 -12.93 2.15 -3.51
C PHE A 116 -13.63 3.47 -3.22
N GLN A 117 -13.93 3.72 -1.95
CA GLN A 117 -14.46 4.97 -1.44
C GLN A 117 -13.61 5.44 -0.26
N VAL A 118 -13.40 6.76 -0.15
CA VAL A 118 -12.73 7.34 1.01
C VAL A 118 -13.67 7.22 2.22
N LYS A 119 -13.23 6.52 3.26
CA LYS A 119 -13.96 6.37 4.53
C LYS A 119 -13.55 7.41 5.56
N SER A 120 -12.25 7.71 5.63
CA SER A 120 -11.73 8.77 6.50
C SER A 120 -10.48 9.41 5.90
N THR A 121 -10.30 10.67 6.27
CA THR A 121 -9.09 11.44 5.99
C THR A 121 -8.55 11.94 7.31
N HIS A 122 -7.28 11.63 7.58
CA HIS A 122 -6.57 12.10 8.76
C HIS A 122 -5.43 13.02 8.31
N THR A 123 -5.28 14.15 8.98
CA THR A 123 -4.14 15.05 8.74
C THR A 123 -3.05 14.76 9.75
N SER A 124 -1.86 14.43 9.26
CA SER A 124 -0.71 14.23 10.13
C SER A 124 -0.25 15.56 10.76
N PRO A 125 0.46 15.54 11.89
CA PRO A 125 1.03 16.75 12.50
C PRO A 125 1.93 17.56 11.55
N LEU A 126 2.48 16.91 10.51
CA LEU A 126 3.32 17.53 9.48
C LEU A 126 2.53 17.88 8.19
N GLY A 127 1.20 17.93 8.27
CA GLY A 127 0.32 18.36 7.19
C GLY A 127 0.09 17.37 6.05
N SER A 128 0.56 16.11 6.16
CA SER A 128 0.26 15.09 5.13
C SER A 128 -1.12 14.49 5.35
N HIS A 129 -1.83 14.14 4.28
CA HIS A 129 -3.08 13.39 4.39
C HIS A 129 -2.81 11.89 4.45
N VAL A 130 -3.49 11.22 5.37
CA VAL A 130 -3.61 9.77 5.46
C VAL A 130 -5.07 9.43 5.16
N LEU A 131 -5.29 8.77 4.04
CA LEU A 131 -6.58 8.33 3.55
C LEU A 131 -6.80 6.87 3.93
N VAL A 132 -7.97 6.56 4.46
CA VAL A 132 -8.47 5.19 4.59
C VAL A 132 -9.53 5.01 3.53
N LEU A 133 -9.29 4.06 2.62
CA LEU A 133 -10.21 3.74 1.53
C LEU A 133 -10.66 2.29 1.64
N GLU A 134 -11.94 2.07 1.40
CA GLU A 134 -12.56 0.75 1.44
C GLU A 134 -13.31 0.48 0.14
N LYS A 135 -13.21 -0.74 -0.37
CA LYS A 135 -14.08 -1.26 -1.41
C LYS A 135 -15.28 -1.93 -0.76
N PRO A 136 -16.51 -1.39 -0.90
CA PRO A 136 -17.69 -2.04 -0.36
C PRO A 136 -17.79 -3.46 -0.92
N ALA A 137 -18.13 -4.44 -0.07
CA ALA A 137 -18.54 -5.73 -0.59
C ALA A 137 -19.74 -5.49 -1.51
N PHE A 138 -19.71 -6.02 -2.73
CA PHE A 138 -20.91 -6.09 -3.56
C PHE A 138 -21.99 -6.75 -2.72
N GLY A 139 -23.04 -6.01 -2.38
CA GLY A 139 -23.96 -6.39 -1.33
C GLY A 139 -24.58 -7.76 -1.59
N ASN A 140 -24.78 -8.52 -0.52
CA ASN A 140 -26.10 -9.10 -0.38
C ASN A 140 -27.10 -7.94 -0.44
N PRO A 141 -28.19 -8.05 -1.21
CA PRO A 141 -29.25 -7.05 -1.15
C PRO A 141 -29.67 -6.89 0.31
N GLN A 142 -29.82 -5.64 0.75
CA GLN A 142 -30.44 -5.38 2.05
C GLN A 142 -31.83 -6.03 2.08
N PRO A 143 -32.28 -6.55 3.24
CA PRO A 143 -33.63 -7.07 3.38
C PRO A 143 -34.70 -6.00 3.18
#